data_AF-A0A7X9WB86-F1
#
_entry.id   AF-A0A7X9WB86-F1
#
_cell.length_a   1.000
_cell.length_b   1.000
_cell.length_c   1.000
_cell.angle_alpha   90.00
_cell.angle_beta   90.00
_cell.angle_gamma   90.00
#
_symmetry.space_group_name_H-M   'P 1'
#
loop_
_entity.id
_entity.type
_entity.pdbx_description
1 polymer ?
#
loop_
_entity_poly.entity_id
_entity_poly.type
_entity_poly.pdbx_seq_one_letter_code
_entity_poly.pdbx_strand_id
1 'polypeptide(L)'
;MWLRYGYHLLSAIVISAILLITTIVMDVLFQKTHLTQLLLNIDFLIDPKKVPTIVEGLIHLSIGIVIYIVFLIIYHYSKPLYYLAFVPLTIIFIVMYPFLIAIAQRSLFKFSWNAYALWMEAHILFMILMAISIPTIAKKHL
;
A
#
# COMPACT_ATOMS: atom_id res chain seq x y z
N MET A 1 12.54 13.89 19.96
CA MET A 1 11.68 14.53 18.90
C MET A 1 12.15 14.24 17.46
N TRP A 2 13.32 14.70 17.00
CA TRP A 2 13.84 14.38 15.65
C TRP A 2 13.99 12.87 15.40
N LEU A 3 14.47 12.15 16.41
CA LEU A 3 14.59 10.70 16.39
C LEU A 3 13.23 9.99 16.16
N ARG A 4 12.16 10.50 16.77
CA ARG A 4 10.80 9.99 16.60
C ARG A 4 10.30 10.14 15.16
N TYR A 5 10.53 11.31 14.54
CA TYR A 5 10.18 11.52 13.14
C TYR A 5 11.00 10.64 12.20
N GLY A 6 12.28 10.43 12.50
CA GLY A 6 13.14 9.48 11.79
C GLY A 6 12.58 8.05 11.83
N TYR A 7 12.10 7.58 12.99
CA TYR A 7 11.47 6.27 13.11
C TYR A 7 10.16 6.16 12.33
N HIS A 8 9.32 7.20 12.33
CA HIS A 8 8.10 7.20 11.52
C HIS A 8 8.42 7.15 10.03
N LEU A 9 9.40 7.92 9.55
CA LEU A 9 9.82 7.88 8.15
C LEU A 9 10.37 6.49 7.77
N LEU A 10 11.27 5.94 8.59
CA LEU A 10 11.81 4.60 8.37
C LEU A 10 10.68 3.56 8.35
N SER A 11 9.74 3.64 9.29
CA SER A 11 8.60 2.72 9.31
C SER A 11 7.70 2.88 8.10
N ALA A 12 7.48 4.10 7.62
CA ALA A 12 6.68 4.34 6.42
C ALA A 12 7.32 3.70 5.19
N ILE A 13 8.64 3.85 5.03
CA ILE A 13 9.42 3.22 3.96
C ILE A 13 9.34 1.70 4.07
N VAL A 14 9.62 1.14 5.25
CA VAL A 14 9.66 -0.31 5.48
C VAL A 14 8.28 -0.93 5.26
N ILE A 15 7.21 -0.36 5.81
CA ILE A 15 5.86 -0.90 5.66
C ILE A 15 5.39 -0.84 4.20
N SER A 16 5.69 0.25 3.49
CA SER A 16 5.36 0.37 2.06
C SER A 16 6.16 -0.63 1.21
N ALA A 17 7.44 -0.86 1.54
CA ALA A 17 8.25 -1.87 0.89
C ALA A 17 7.75 -3.29 1.19
N ILE A 18 7.31 -3.56 2.42
CA ILE A 18 6.71 -4.86 2.80
C ILE A 18 5.48 -5.14 1.95
N LEU A 19 4.59 -4.17 1.72
CA LEU A 19 3.43 -4.37 0.84
C LEU A 19 3.84 -4.84 -0.56
N LEU A 20 4.82 -4.17 -1.17
CA LEU A 20 5.35 -4.55 -2.49
C LEU A 20 6.01 -5.94 -2.47
N ILE A 21 6.80 -6.23 -1.43
CA ILE A 21 7.45 -7.54 -1.28
C ILE A 21 6.39 -8.64 -1.12
N THR A 22 5.33 -8.38 -0.35
CA THR A 22 4.23 -9.33 -0.18
C THR A 22 3.55 -9.65 -1.51
N THR A 23 3.29 -8.66 -2.36
CA THR A 23 2.71 -8.94 -3.68
C THR A 23 3.67 -9.70 -4.60
N ILE A 24 4.98 -9.44 -4.51
CA ILE A 24 6.01 -10.20 -5.24
C ILE A 24 6.01 -11.66 -4.81
N VAL A 25 6.01 -11.91 -3.50
CA VAL A 25 5.97 -13.27 -2.93
C VAL A 25 4.69 -13.98 -3.36
N MET A 26 3.54 -13.31 -3.30
CA MET A 26 2.27 -13.87 -3.74
C MET A 26 2.29 -14.23 -5.23
N ASP A 27 2.85 -13.38 -6.10
CA ASP A 27 2.96 -13.70 -7.52
C ASP A 27 3.87 -14.91 -7.78
N VAL A 28 4.95 -15.05 -7.02
CA VAL A 28 5.85 -16.22 -7.09
C VAL A 28 5.14 -17.49 -6.63
N LEU A 29 4.35 -17.42 -5.55
CA LEU A 29 3.68 -18.59 -4.97
C LEU A 29 2.42 -19.00 -5.74
N PHE A 30 1.61 -18.03 -6.18
CA PHE A 30 0.27 -18.25 -6.70
C PHE A 30 0.12 -18.03 -8.21
N GLN A 31 1.22 -17.75 -8.92
CA GLN A 31 1.38 -17.77 -10.39
C GLN A 31 0.17 -17.30 -11.22
N LYS A 32 0.36 -16.29 -12.09
CA LYS A 32 -0.71 -15.65 -12.92
C LYS A 32 -1.63 -14.69 -12.16
N THR A 33 -1.30 -14.31 -10.93
CA THR A 33 -2.03 -13.29 -10.17
C THR A 33 -1.68 -11.86 -10.62
N HIS A 34 -0.44 -11.64 -11.09
CA HIS A 34 0.06 -10.35 -11.59
C HIS A 34 -0.15 -9.17 -10.63
N LEU A 35 -0.20 -9.43 -9.31
CA LEU A 35 -0.51 -8.45 -8.28
C LEU A 35 0.52 -7.34 -8.21
N THR A 36 1.80 -7.68 -8.32
CA THR A 36 2.89 -6.70 -8.33
C THR A 36 2.76 -5.77 -9.52
N GLN A 37 2.51 -6.33 -10.71
CA GLN A 37 2.35 -5.52 -11.92
C GLN A 37 1.09 -4.66 -11.86
N LEU A 38 0.01 -5.15 -11.24
CA LEU A 38 -1.22 -4.40 -11.05
C LEU A 38 -1.05 -3.27 -10.01
N LEU A 39 -0.36 -3.55 -8.91
CA LEU A 39 -0.07 -2.60 -7.84
C LEU A 39 0.78 -1.43 -8.35
N LEU A 40 1.70 -1.71 -9.26
CA LEU A 40 2.58 -0.73 -9.91
C LEU A 40 1.95 -0.10 -11.16
N ASN A 41 0.78 -0.57 -11.60
CA ASN A 41 0.25 -0.24 -12.92
C ASN A 41 -0.14 1.24 -13.02
N ILE A 42 0.45 1.94 -14.00
CA ILE A 42 0.06 3.29 -14.41
C ILE A 42 -0.21 3.38 -15.92
N ASP A 43 -0.48 2.23 -16.56
CA ASP A 43 -0.67 2.15 -18.02
C ASP A 43 -1.88 2.94 -18.56
N PHE A 44 -2.81 3.29 -17.68
CA PHE A 44 -3.93 4.18 -17.97
C PHE A 44 -3.55 5.67 -18.03
N LEU A 45 -2.35 6.05 -17.56
CA LEU A 45 -1.82 7.42 -17.61
C LEU A 45 -0.71 7.56 -18.65
N ILE A 46 0.22 6.60 -18.71
CA ILE A 46 1.42 6.69 -19.54
C ILE A 46 1.71 5.32 -20.17
N ASP A 47 2.20 5.33 -21.41
CA ASP A 47 2.69 4.13 -22.09
C ASP A 47 3.73 3.39 -21.22
N PRO A 48 3.47 2.14 -20.81
CA PRO A 48 4.37 1.39 -19.93
C PRO A 48 5.75 1.14 -20.54
N LYS A 49 5.91 1.26 -21.87
CA LYS A 49 7.24 1.18 -22.52
C LYS A 49 8.10 2.42 -22.24
N LYS A 50 7.50 3.52 -21.78
CA LYS A 50 8.17 4.80 -21.52
C LYS A 50 8.48 5.04 -20.04
N VAL A 51 8.02 4.17 -19.15
CA VAL A 51 8.26 4.29 -17.71
C VAL A 51 9.07 3.11 -17.22
N PRO A 52 10.28 3.33 -16.69
CA PRO A 52 11.05 2.26 -16.05
C PRO A 52 10.32 1.73 -14.82
N THR A 53 10.33 0.41 -14.59
CA THR A 53 9.69 -0.23 -13.43
C THR A 53 10.15 0.33 -12.07
N ILE A 54 11.39 0.82 -12.00
CA ILE A 54 11.90 1.51 -10.80
C ILE A 54 11.07 2.75 -10.48
N VAL A 55 10.66 3.51 -11.51
CA VAL A 55 9.83 4.72 -11.33
C VAL A 55 8.43 4.33 -10.85
N GLU A 56 7.83 3.27 -11.40
CA GLU A 56 6.55 2.75 -10.92
C GLU A 56 6.64 2.33 -9.44
N GLY A 57 7.71 1.62 -9.08
CA GLY A 57 8.01 1.24 -7.69
C GLY A 57 8.18 2.45 -6.75
N LEU A 58 8.86 3.50 -7.21
CA LEU A 58 9.02 4.75 -6.44
C LEU A 58 7.70 5.49 -6.25
N ILE A 59 6.83 5.52 -7.27
CA ILE A 59 5.48 6.09 -7.16
C ILE A 59 4.68 5.31 -6.11
N HIS A 60 4.68 3.98 -6.19
CA HIS A 60 3.99 3.13 -5.22
C HIS A 60 4.49 3.36 -3.78
N LEU A 61 5.81 3.32 -3.58
CA LEU A 61 6.43 3.61 -2.29
C LEU A 61 6.03 4.99 -1.76
N SER A 62 5.99 6.00 -2.64
CA SER A 62 5.59 7.36 -2.29
C SER A 62 4.13 7.42 -1.81
N ILE A 63 3.21 6.74 -2.50
CA ILE A 63 1.80 6.65 -2.09
C ILE A 63 1.67 5.99 -0.72
N GLY A 64 2.36 4.88 -0.47
CA GLY A 64 2.36 4.20 0.83
C GLY A 64 2.87 5.09 1.96
N ILE A 65 3.94 5.86 1.70
CA ILE A 65 4.49 6.84 2.66
C ILE A 65 3.46 7.96 2.93
N VAL A 66 2.81 8.49 1.90
CA VAL A 66 1.76 9.52 2.04
C VAL A 66 0.62 9.01 2.92
N ILE A 67 0.13 7.79 2.68
CA ILE A 67 -0.93 7.18 3.50
C ILE A 67 -0.47 7.08 4.96
N TYR A 68 0.76 6.61 5.22
CA TYR A 68 1.31 6.55 6.58
C TYR A 68 1.34 7.93 7.25
N ILE A 69 1.82 8.95 6.55
CA ILE A 69 1.92 10.33 7.07
C ILE A 69 0.53 10.89 7.38
N VAL A 70 -0.46 10.68 6.50
CA VAL A 70 -1.86 11.09 6.75
C VAL A 70 -2.39 10.44 8.02
N PHE A 71 -2.19 9.13 8.20
CA PHE A 71 -2.61 8.44 9.43
C PHE A 71 -1.85 8.91 10.66
N LEU A 72 -0.57 9.26 10.53
CA LEU A 72 0.21 9.84 11.61
C LEU A 72 -0.36 11.19 12.05
N ILE A 73 -0.72 12.05 11.11
CA ILE A 73 -1.37 13.34 11.37
C ILE A 73 -2.71 13.13 12.07
N ILE A 74 -3.55 12.21 11.56
CA ILE A 74 -4.83 11.88 12.19
C ILE A 74 -4.61 11.38 13.62
N TYR A 75 -3.62 10.51 13.85
CA TYR A 75 -3.29 10.00 15.20
C TYR A 75 -2.93 11.12 16.18
N HIS A 76 -2.18 12.12 15.73
CA HIS A 76 -1.80 13.27 16.55
C HIS A 76 -2.99 14.19 16.84
N TYR A 77 -3.93 14.30 15.90
CA TYR A 77 -5.14 15.11 16.06
C TYR A 77 -6.20 14.44 16.92
N SER A 78 -6.53 13.16 16.66
CA SER A 78 -7.56 12.41 17.37
C SER A 78 -7.33 10.90 17.27
N LYS A 79 -7.05 10.27 18.42
CA LYS A 79 -6.89 8.80 18.50
C LYS A 79 -8.16 8.03 18.10
N PRO A 80 -9.38 8.42 18.51
CA PRO A 80 -10.59 7.78 18.01
C PRO A 80 -10.71 7.91 16.49
N LEU A 81 -10.43 9.09 15.93
CA LEU A 81 -10.50 9.32 14.48
C LEU A 81 -9.48 8.46 13.73
N TYR A 82 -8.30 8.24 14.30
CA TYR A 82 -7.28 7.36 13.74
C TYR A 82 -7.78 5.92 13.55
N TYR A 83 -8.44 5.36 14.57
CA TYR A 83 -9.00 4.01 14.45
C TYR A 83 -10.17 3.98 13.47
N LEU A 84 -11.01 5.02 13.43
CA LEU A 84 -12.09 5.15 12.45
C LEU A 84 -11.58 5.30 11.02
N ALA A 85 -10.41 5.93 10.81
CA ALA A 85 -9.83 6.16 9.48
C ALA A 85 -9.44 4.86 8.74
N PHE A 86 -9.27 3.74 9.44
CA PHE A 86 -9.06 2.43 8.80
C PHE A 86 -10.28 1.94 8.03
N VAL A 87 -11.50 2.36 8.39
CA VAL A 87 -12.73 1.98 7.69
C VAL A 87 -12.74 2.50 6.25
N PRO A 88 -12.61 3.82 5.98
CA PRO A 88 -12.53 4.30 4.61
C PRO A 88 -11.31 3.78 3.86
N LEU A 89 -10.16 3.58 4.53
CA LEU A 89 -8.99 2.98 3.89
C LEU A 89 -9.26 1.55 3.40
N THR A 90 -9.97 0.74 4.20
CA THR A 90 -10.38 -0.60 3.81
C THR A 90 -11.31 -0.57 2.60
N ILE A 91 -12.29 0.34 2.59
CA ILE A 91 -13.20 0.52 1.45
C ILE A 91 -12.43 0.90 0.18
N ILE A 92 -11.43 1.78 0.29
CA ILE A 92 -10.55 2.13 -0.83
C ILE A 92 -9.88 0.87 -1.37
N PHE A 93 -9.27 0.04 -0.52
CA PHE A 93 -8.58 -1.18 -0.99
C PHE A 93 -9.52 -2.23 -1.60
N ILE A 94 -10.75 -2.37 -1.08
CA ILE A 94 -11.81 -3.21 -1.65
C ILE A 94 -12.14 -2.77 -3.09
N VAL A 95 -12.33 -1.47 -3.30
CA VAL A 95 -12.73 -0.92 -4.60
C VAL A 95 -11.56 -0.83 -5.58
N MET A 96 -10.34 -0.62 -5.07
CA MET A 96 -9.18 -0.33 -5.90
C MET A 96 -8.79 -1.50 -6.82
N TYR A 97 -8.88 -2.74 -6.36
CA TYR A 97 -8.57 -3.89 -7.21
C TYR A 97 -9.48 -4.00 -8.45
N PRO A 98 -10.82 -4.11 -8.33
CA PRO A 98 -11.68 -4.18 -9.51
C PRO A 98 -11.60 -2.90 -10.35
N PHE A 99 -11.39 -1.74 -9.73
CA PHE A 99 -11.20 -0.48 -10.45
C PHE A 99 -9.94 -0.48 -11.31
N LEU A 100 -8.79 -0.87 -10.77
CA LEU A 100 -7.53 -0.95 -11.50
C LEU A 100 -7.60 -1.95 -12.66
N ILE A 101 -8.27 -3.08 -12.46
CA ILE A 101 -8.53 -4.05 -13.54
C ILE A 101 -9.39 -3.42 -14.65
N ALA A 102 -10.43 -2.66 -14.30
CA ALA A 102 -11.35 -2.08 -15.27
C ALA A 102 -10.72 -1.00 -16.15
N ILE A 103 -9.73 -0.26 -15.63
CA ILE A 103 -9.04 0.82 -16.37
C ILE A 103 -7.75 0.36 -17.04
N ALA A 104 -7.27 -0.85 -16.73
CA ALA A 104 -6.00 -1.34 -17.24
C ALA A 104 -6.02 -1.51 -18.76
N GLN A 105 -4.95 -1.09 -19.41
CA GLN A 105 -4.82 -1.16 -20.88
C GLN A 105 -4.27 -2.51 -21.35
N ARG A 106 -3.52 -3.22 -20.49
CA ARG A 106 -2.90 -4.51 -20.82
C ARG A 106 -3.86 -5.68 -20.59
N SER A 107 -4.00 -6.53 -21.61
CA SER A 107 -4.89 -7.71 -21.60
C SER A 107 -4.54 -8.83 -20.61
N LEU A 108 -3.35 -8.73 -19.98
CA LEU A 108 -2.92 -9.66 -18.93
C LEU A 108 -3.70 -9.47 -17.62
N PHE A 109 -4.26 -8.28 -17.40
CA PHE A 109 -5.06 -7.98 -16.23
C PHE A 109 -6.50 -8.43 -16.44
N LYS A 110 -6.90 -9.45 -15.68
CA LYS A 110 -8.27 -9.96 -15.65
C LYS A 110 -8.70 -10.16 -14.22
N PHE A 111 -9.96 -9.86 -13.94
CA PHE A 111 -10.49 -10.06 -12.59
C PHE A 111 -10.41 -11.54 -12.21
N SER A 112 -9.98 -11.79 -10.97
CA SER A 112 -9.86 -13.10 -10.39
C SER A 112 -10.12 -12.98 -8.89
N TRP A 113 -11.01 -13.83 -8.38
CA TRP A 113 -11.33 -13.86 -6.95
C TRP A 113 -10.13 -14.23 -6.09
N ASN A 114 -9.25 -15.11 -6.59
CA ASN A 114 -8.04 -15.50 -5.87
C ASN A 114 -7.05 -14.32 -5.75
N ALA A 115 -6.79 -13.63 -6.86
CA ALA A 115 -5.93 -12.46 -6.85
C ALA A 115 -6.55 -11.31 -6.03
N TYR A 116 -7.88 -11.16 -6.05
CA TYR A 116 -8.56 -10.21 -5.20
C TYR A 116 -8.41 -10.52 -3.70
N ALA A 117 -8.53 -11.79 -3.30
CA ALA A 117 -8.32 -12.21 -1.91
C ALA A 117 -6.89 -11.91 -1.45
N LEU A 118 -5.89 -12.29 -2.25
CA LEU A 118 -4.47 -12.03 -1.99
C LEU A 118 -4.15 -10.53 -1.94
N TRP A 119 -4.77 -9.74 -2.82
CA TRP A 119 -4.71 -8.27 -2.76
C TRP A 119 -5.20 -7.77 -1.40
N MET A 120 -6.36 -8.24 -0.94
CA MET A 120 -6.90 -7.83 0.36
C MET A 120 -6.00 -8.27 1.52
N GLU A 121 -5.43 -9.47 1.48
CA GLU A 121 -4.49 -9.96 2.49
C GLU A 121 -3.25 -9.06 2.59
N ALA A 122 -2.64 -8.70 1.46
CA ALA A 122 -1.46 -7.83 1.43
C ALA A 122 -1.77 -6.44 2.03
N HIS A 123 -2.93 -5.87 1.71
CA HIS A 123 -3.34 -4.56 2.21
C HIS A 123 -3.78 -4.59 3.68
N ILE A 124 -4.39 -5.69 4.15
CA ILE A 124 -4.67 -5.90 5.57
C ILE A 124 -3.37 -5.96 6.37
N LEU A 125 -2.35 -6.68 5.87
CA LEU A 125 -1.03 -6.70 6.49
C LEU A 125 -0.43 -5.29 6.59
N PHE A 126 -0.47 -4.51 5.51
CA PHE A 126 -0.04 -3.11 5.49
C PHE A 126 -0.75 -2.28 6.58
N MET A 127 -2.08 -2.39 6.68
CA MET A 127 -2.87 -1.68 7.70
C MET A 127 -2.53 -2.12 9.13
N ILE A 128 -2.35 -3.42 9.39
CA ILE A 128 -1.97 -3.94 10.71
C ILE A 128 -0.61 -3.38 11.13
N LEU A 129 0.37 -3.39 10.23
CA LEU A 129 1.69 -2.85 10.50
C LEU A 129 1.63 -1.36 10.83
N MET A 130 0.80 -0.58 10.14
CA MET A 130 0.54 0.82 10.47
C MET A 130 -0.14 0.98 11.84
N ALA A 131 -1.17 0.18 12.12
CA ALA A 131 -1.95 0.17 13.35
C ALA A 131 -1.09 -0.09 14.59
N ILE A 132 -0.02 -0.89 14.43
CA ILE A 132 0.95 -1.20 15.49
C ILE A 132 2.05 -0.15 15.54
N SER A 133 2.65 0.20 14.40
CA SER A 133 3.84 1.05 14.33
C SER A 133 3.57 2.46 14.85
N ILE A 134 2.51 3.12 14.38
CA ILE A 134 2.24 4.53 14.70
C ILE A 134 2.08 4.73 16.22
N PRO A 135 1.20 4.00 16.94
CA PRO A 135 1.07 4.16 18.38
C PRO A 135 2.33 3.75 19.13
N THR A 136 3.04 2.71 18.67
CA THR A 136 4.26 2.23 19.34
C THR A 136 5.35 3.29 19.32
N ILE A 137 5.62 3.90 18.17
CA ILE A 137 6.63 4.95 18.05
C ILE A 137 6.17 6.22 18.80
N ALA A 138 4.88 6.56 18.74
CA ALA A 138 4.34 7.75 19.41
C ALA A 138 4.40 7.67 20.95
N LYS A 139 4.26 6.46 21.53
CA LYS A 139 4.31 6.23 22.98
C LYS A 139 5.74 6.15 23.54
N LYS A 140 6.74 5.90 22.71
CA LYS A 140 8.13 5.84 23.19
C LYS A 140 8.59 7.24 23.58
N HIS A 141 9.14 7.36 24.79
CA HIS A 141 9.85 8.57 25.23
C HIS A 141 11.22 8.61 24.53
N LEU A 142 11.25 9.19 23.32
CA LEU A 142 12.42 9.33 22.43
C LEU A 142 12.67 10.78 21.96
#